data_AF-F2XIG5-F1
#
_entry.id   AF-F2XIG5-F1
#
_cell.length_a   1.000
_cell.length_b   1.000
_cell.length_c   1.000
_cell.angle_alpha   90.00
_cell.angle_beta   90.00
_cell.angle_gamma   90.00
#
_symmetry.space_group_name_H-M   'P 1'
#
loop_
_entity.id
_entity.type
_entity.pdbx_description
1 polymer ?
#
loop_
_entity_poly.entity_id
_entity_poly.type
_entity_poly.pdbx_seq_one_letter_code
_entity_poly.pdbx_strand_id
1 'polypeptide(L)' 'YLNATAGTCEEMMERGQFAKDLGVPIVMHDYITGGFTANTTLSRFCRASGLLLHIHRAMHA' A
#
# COMPACT_ATOMS: atom_id res chain seq x y z
N TYR A 1 -2.92 9.89 -4.43
CA TYR A 1 -2.54 8.52 -4.05
C TYR A 1 -2.66 8.41 -2.53
N LEU A 2 -3.66 7.72 -1.99
CA LEU A 2 -3.80 7.59 -0.54
C LEU A 2 -2.67 6.70 0.00
N ASN A 3 -1.90 7.20 0.98
CA ASN A 3 -0.72 6.49 1.48
C ASN A 3 -1.10 5.38 2.48
N ALA A 4 -0.83 4.13 2.08
CA ALA A 4 -1.03 2.94 2.91
C ALA A 4 0.20 2.56 3.75
N THR A 5 1.36 3.23 3.59
CA THR A 5 2.54 3.02 4.45
C THR A 5 2.17 3.18 5.93
N ALA A 6 2.49 2.18 6.75
CA ALA A 6 2.20 2.14 8.17
C ALA A 6 3.31 1.42 8.94
N GLY A 7 3.28 1.50 10.28
CA GLY A 7 4.28 0.87 11.15
C GLY A 7 4.11 -0.65 11.31
N THR A 8 2.91 -1.17 11.03
CA THR A 8 2.59 -2.60 11.05
C THR A 8 1.85 -3.01 9.77
N CYS A 9 1.84 -4.31 9.47
CA CYS A 9 1.13 -4.81 8.30
C CYS A 9 -0.39 -4.70 8.47
N GLU A 10 -0.89 -4.86 9.69
CA GLU A 10 -2.31 -4.76 10.03
C GLU A 10 -2.85 -3.35 9.74
N GLU A 11 -2.15 -2.31 10.20
CA GLU A 11 -2.51 -0.91 9.90
C GLU A 11 -2.42 -0.59 8.41
N MET A 12 -1.39 -1.12 7.72
CA MET A 12 -1.26 -0.96 6.26
C MET A 12 -2.47 -1.56 5.53
N MET A 13 -2.91 -2.75 5.94
CA MET A 13 -4.04 -3.44 5.35
C MET A 13 -5.37 -2.74 5.67
N GLU A 14 -5.54 -2.21 6.88
CA GLU A 14 -6.71 -1.41 7.26
C GLU A 14 -6.85 -0.17 6.35
N ARG A 15 -5.75 0.57 6.14
CA ARG A 15 -5.74 1.73 5.23
C ARG A 15 -6.03 1.33 3.79
N GLY A 16 -5.47 0.22 3.32
CA GLY A 16 -5.74 -0.33 2.00
C GLY A 16 -7.20 -0.75 1.80
N GLN A 17 -7.81 -1.36 2.81
CA GLN A 17 -9.21 -1.75 2.81
C GLN A 17 -10.13 -0.53 2.84
N PHE A 18 -9.84 0.47 3.67
CA PHE A 18 -10.61 1.71 3.68
C PHE A 18 -10.56 2.43 2.32
N ALA A 19 -9.39 2.47 1.66
CA ALA A 19 -9.28 3.04 0.32
C ALA A 19 -10.13 2.28 -0.71
N LYS A 20 -10.16 0.94 -0.63
CA LYS A 20 -11.05 0.11 -1.47
C LYS A 20 -12.51 0.44 -1.23
N ASP A 21 -12.94 0.57 0.02
CA ASP A 21 -14.33 0.83 0.39
C ASP A 21 -14.79 2.24 -0.02
N LEU A 22 -13.87 3.21 -0.06
CA LEU A 22 -14.10 4.53 -0.65
C LEU A 22 -14.22 4.51 -2.18
N GLY A 23 -13.89 3.40 -2.85
CA GLY A 23 -13.95 3.28 -4.30
C GLY A 23 -12.90 4.10 -5.05
N VAL A 24 -11.80 4.50 -4.40
CA VAL A 24 -10.72 5.22 -5.09
C VAL A 24 -9.94 4.27 -6.01
N PRO A 25 -9.39 4.74 -7.14
CA PRO A 25 -8.73 3.86 -8.09
C PRO A 25 -7.28 3.50 -7.70
N ILE A 26 -6.68 4.21 -6.72
CA ILE A 26 -5.23 4.14 -6.49
C ILE A 26 -4.80 4.46 -5.05
N VAL A 27 -3.84 3.69 -4.56
CA VAL A 27 -3.11 3.89 -3.30
C VAL A 27 -1.61 4.03 -3.54
N MET A 28 -0.84 4.41 -2.53
CA MET A 28 0.63 4.40 -2.57
C MET A 28 1.27 3.68 -1.39
N HIS A 29 2.51 3.23 -1.58
CA HIS A 29 3.35 2.63 -0.55
C HIS A 29 4.83 2.99 -0.71
N ASP A 30 5.50 3.24 0.41
CA ASP A 30 6.93 3.50 0.52
C ASP A 30 7.68 2.17 0.70
N TYR A 31 8.00 1.49 -0.39
CA TYR A 31 8.39 0.06 -0.33
C TYR A 31 9.72 -0.22 0.38
N ILE A 32 10.64 0.76 0.44
CA ILE A 32 11.93 0.61 1.12
C ILE A 32 11.74 0.78 2.62
N THR A 33 11.10 1.86 3.05
CA THR A 33 10.88 2.16 4.48
C THR A 33 9.80 1.29 5.11
N GLY A 34 8.79 0.87 4.34
CA GLY A 34 7.78 -0.11 4.75
C GLY A 34 8.23 -1.56 4.62
N GLY A 35 9.23 -1.83 3.78
CA GLY A 35 9.84 -3.14 3.59
C GLY A 35 9.19 -4.00 2.50
N PHE A 36 10.01 -4.82 1.85
CA PHE A 36 9.59 -5.68 0.72
C PHE A 36 8.52 -6.72 1.08
N THR A 37 8.53 -7.23 2.31
CA THR A 37 7.51 -8.18 2.78
C THR A 37 6.13 -7.52 2.82
N ALA A 38 6.02 -6.33 3.43
CA ALA A 38 4.79 -5.56 3.48
C ALA A 38 4.34 -5.15 2.07
N ASN A 39 5.27 -4.65 1.25
CA ASN A 39 5.00 -4.28 -0.14
C ASN A 39 4.44 -5.45 -0.97
N THR A 40 4.97 -6.66 -0.81
CA THR A 40 4.50 -7.84 -1.54
C THR A 40 3.08 -8.23 -1.10
N THR A 41 2.79 -8.15 0.20
CA THR A 41 1.44 -8.36 0.74
C THR A 41 0.45 -7.34 0.16
N LEU A 42 0.80 -6.06 0.20
CA LEU A 42 -0.05 -4.99 -0.33
C LEU A 42 -0.25 -5.11 -1.85
N SER A 43 0.79 -5.47 -2.59
CA SER A 43 0.70 -5.70 -4.04
C SER A 43 -0.29 -6.82 -4.40
N ARG A 44 -0.29 -7.92 -3.62
CA ARG A 44 -1.26 -9.01 -3.79
C ARG A 44 -2.69 -8.56 -3.49
N PHE A 45 -2.86 -7.77 -2.43
CA PHE A 45 -4.15 -7.17 -2.09
C PHE A 45 -4.66 -6.24 -3.18
N CYS A 46 -3.83 -5.32 -3.68
CA CYS A 46 -4.19 -4.38 -4.75
C CYS A 46 -4.63 -5.12 -6.02
N ARG A 47 -3.91 -6.19 -6.41
CA ARG A 47 -4.29 -7.06 -7.54
C ARG A 47 -5.66 -7.71 -7.35
N ALA A 48 -5.98 -8.20 -6.15
CA ALA A 48 -7.27 -8.83 -5.86
C ALA A 48 -8.42 -7.82 -5.74
N SER A 49 -8.13 -6.59 -5.33
CA SER A 49 -9.12 -5.54 -5.06
C SER A 49 -9.33 -4.56 -6.22
N GLY A 50 -8.55 -4.67 -7.30
CA GLY A 50 -8.63 -3.75 -8.45
C GLY A 50 -8.03 -2.37 -8.18
N LEU A 51 -7.17 -2.23 -7.17
CA LEU A 51 -6.47 -0.98 -6.86
C LEU A 51 -5.17 -0.88 -7.65
N LEU A 52 -4.92 0.28 -8.27
CA LEU A 52 -3.58 0.62 -8.71
C LEU A 52 -2.69 0.90 -7.48
N LEU A 53 -1.41 0.53 -7.57
CA LEU A 53 -0.43 0.72 -6.51
C LEU A 53 0.73 1.59 -7.01
N HIS A 54 0.78 2.83 -6.55
CA HIS A 54 1.92 3.73 -6.77
C HIS A 54 3.05 3.42 -5.77
N ILE A 55 4.29 3.29 -6.26
CA ILE A 55 5.44 2.94 -5.43
C ILE A 55 6.35 4.15 -5.27
N HIS A 56 6.58 4.56 -4.03
CA HIS A 56 7.52 5.60 -3.69
C HIS A 56 8.79 5.02 -3.06
N ARG A 57 9.95 5.57 -3.42
CA ARG A 57 11.29 5.05 -3.08
C ARG A 57 11.97 5.83 -1.95
N ALA A 58 11.24 6.20 -0.90
CA ALA A 58 11.83 6.88 0.26
C ALA A 58 13.05 6.11 0.81
N MET A 59 14.11 6.80 1.26
CA MET A 59 15.37 6.18 1.74
C MET A 59 16.22 5.49 0.64
N HIS A 60 16.02 5.79 -0.64
CA HIS A 60 16.82 5.17 -1.71
C HIS A 60 18.30 5.64 -1.79
N ALA A 61 18.67 6.72 -1.08
CA ALA A 61 19.99 7.36 -1.14
C ALA A 61 20.53 7.55 0.27
#